data_AF-A3A8D1-F1
#
_entry.id   AF-A3A8D1-F1
#
_cell.length_a   1.000
_cell.length_b   1.000
_cell.length_c   1.000
_cell.angle_alpha   90.00
_cell.angle_beta   90.00
_cell.angle_gamma   90.00
#
_symmetry.space_group_name_H-M   'P 1'
#
loop_
_entity.id
_entity.type
_entity.pdbx_description
1 polymer ?
#
loop_
_entity_poly.entity_id
_entity_poly.type
_entity_poly.pdbx_seq_one_letter_code
_entity_poly.pdbx_strand_id
1 'polypeptide(L)'
;MDPASEELEQRSRYLSSLIRRTKLHAAPALAPPPPTPPPEPETKLQLEMEPQPERVEEAAKKPAAVAAVVEKREVKGGGGGGGQVGKGKGKEKEMEKGKEERKVSVRVRAADMPLAMQRRAVRLAFDAVAAMPRLDSKRLALALKKEFDATYGPAWHCIVGTGFGSYVTHSVGGFLYFSVDKVYVLLFRTAVEPLGHPQ
;
A
#
# COMPACT_ATOMS: atom_id res chain seq x y z
N MET A 1 -7.81 -57.63 22.01
CA MET A 1 -7.01 -56.56 21.37
C MET A 1 -7.91 -55.33 21.32
N ASP A 2 -7.38 -54.17 21.74
CA ASP A 2 -8.15 -52.93 21.81
C ASP A 2 -8.25 -52.32 20.41
N PRO A 3 -9.45 -52.09 19.86
CA PRO A 3 -9.63 -51.55 18.51
C PRO A 3 -8.97 -50.16 18.34
N ALA A 4 -8.85 -49.38 19.42
CA ALA A 4 -8.17 -48.09 19.38
C ALA A 4 -6.65 -48.24 19.20
N SER A 5 -6.07 -49.32 19.72
CA SER A 5 -4.64 -49.62 19.55
C SER A 5 -4.31 -50.00 18.11
N GLU A 6 -5.17 -50.79 17.47
CA GLU A 6 -4.98 -51.23 16.07
C GLU A 6 -5.07 -50.05 15.10
N GLU A 7 -6.03 -49.15 15.32
CA GLU A 7 -6.17 -47.95 14.49
C GLU A 7 -4.98 -46.99 14.64
N LEU A 8 -4.41 -46.88 15.85
CA LEU A 8 -3.22 -46.08 16.11
C LEU A 8 -1.99 -46.65 15.38
N GLU A 9 -1.82 -47.97 15.42
CA GLU A 9 -0.74 -48.66 14.69
C GLU A 9 -0.89 -48.48 13.18
N GLN A 10 -2.10 -48.59 12.66
CA GLN A 10 -2.38 -48.41 11.22
C GLN A 10 -2.04 -46.98 10.78
N ARG A 11 -2.42 -45.97 11.58
CA ARG A 11 -2.07 -44.56 11.34
C ARG A 11 -0.55 -44.33 11.44
N SER A 12 0.13 -44.95 12.40
CA SER A 12 1.59 -44.88 12.55
C SER A 12 2.33 -45.44 11.34
N ARG A 13 1.90 -46.61 10.84
CA ARG A 13 2.47 -47.24 9.63
C ARG A 13 2.23 -46.38 8.39
N TYR A 14 1.04 -45.80 8.25
CA TYR A 14 0.70 -44.94 7.13
C TYR A 14 1.54 -43.65 7.11
N LEU A 15 1.68 -42.97 8.25
CA LEU A 15 2.51 -41.77 8.38
C LEU A 15 3.99 -42.08 8.12
N SER A 16 4.48 -43.22 8.61
CA SER A 16 5.86 -43.67 8.34
C SER A 16 6.11 -43.92 6.85
N SER A 17 5.11 -44.47 6.14
CA SER A 17 5.16 -44.68 4.69
C SER A 17 5.16 -43.36 3.91
N LEU A 18 4.31 -42.40 4.31
CA LEU A 18 4.27 -41.06 3.72
C LEU A 18 5.61 -40.32 3.88
N ILE A 19 6.18 -40.33 5.08
CA ILE A 19 7.48 -39.68 5.35
C ILE A 19 8.60 -40.29 4.50
N ARG A 20 8.63 -41.62 4.34
CA ARG A 20 9.60 -42.30 3.47
C ARG A 20 9.42 -41.90 2.01
N ARG A 21 8.18 -41.77 1.52
CA ARG A 21 7.89 -41.29 0.16
C ARG A 21 8.31 -39.83 -0.05
N THR A 22 8.07 -38.95 0.93
CA THR A 22 8.48 -37.54 0.84
C THR A 22 10.00 -37.38 0.86
N LYS A 23 10.73 -38.23 1.62
CA LYS A 23 12.19 -38.23 1.63
C LYS A 23 12.83 -38.69 0.31
N LEU A 24 12.11 -39.46 -0.52
CA LEU A 24 12.59 -39.84 -1.85
C LEU A 24 12.39 -38.74 -2.90
N HIS A 25 11.56 -37.73 -2.61
CA HIS A 25 11.27 -36.64 -3.55
C HIS A 25 12.03 -35.33 -3.22
N ALA A 26 12.91 -35.35 -2.21
CA ALA A 26 13.88 -34.30 -2.01
C ALA A 26 14.99 -34.44 -3.07
N ALA A 27 15.11 -33.45 -3.95
CA ALA A 27 16.17 -33.37 -4.94
C ALA A 27 17.56 -33.55 -4.27
N PRO A 28 18.50 -34.26 -4.90
CA PRO A 28 19.83 -34.43 -4.33
C PRO A 28 20.49 -33.06 -4.15
N ALA A 29 21.12 -32.88 -3.00
CA ALA A 29 21.99 -31.74 -2.73
C ALA A 29 23.02 -31.61 -3.86
N LEU A 30 23.13 -30.42 -4.45
CA LEU A 30 24.19 -30.11 -5.40
C LEU A 30 25.54 -30.46 -4.77
N ALA A 31 26.37 -31.18 -5.53
CA ALA A 31 27.78 -31.38 -5.23
C ALA A 31 28.49 -30.03 -5.02
N PRO A 32 29.54 -29.95 -4.19
CA PRO A 32 30.35 -28.74 -4.08
C PRO A 32 30.95 -28.38 -5.45
N PRO A 33 30.98 -27.09 -5.84
CA PRO A 33 31.51 -26.70 -7.15
C PRO A 33 33.00 -27.04 -7.27
N PRO A 34 33.48 -27.44 -8.46
CA PRO A 34 34.89 -27.73 -8.69
C PRO A 34 35.77 -26.47 -8.54
N PRO A 35 37.06 -26.61 -8.19
CA PRO A 35 37.97 -25.46 -8.08
C PRO A 35 38.21 -24.85 -9.47
N THR A 36 38.07 -23.52 -9.56
CA THR A 36 38.34 -22.75 -10.78
C THR A 36 39.82 -22.81 -11.16
N PRO A 37 40.18 -23.09 -12.43
CA PRO A 37 41.56 -22.98 -12.90
C PRO A 37 42.02 -21.51 -13.01
N PRO A 38 43.32 -21.22 -12.91
CA PRO A 38 43.86 -19.86 -12.92
C PRO A 38 43.72 -19.21 -14.32
N PRO A 39 43.69 -17.86 -14.39
CA PRO A 39 43.47 -17.16 -15.65
C PRO A 39 44.74 -17.19 -16.51
N GLU A 40 44.60 -17.64 -17.76
CA GLU A 40 45.61 -17.46 -18.81
C GLU A 40 45.29 -16.25 -19.70
N PRO A 41 46.33 -15.58 -20.26
CA PRO A 41 46.24 -14.21 -20.76
C PRO A 41 45.66 -14.09 -22.18
N GLU A 42 45.04 -12.93 -22.42
CA GLU A 42 44.37 -12.53 -23.66
C GLU A 42 45.31 -12.52 -24.88
N THR A 43 44.86 -13.06 -26.03
CA THR A 43 45.40 -12.67 -27.35
C THR A 43 44.37 -12.84 -28.48
N LYS A 44 43.80 -11.69 -28.88
CA LYS A 44 43.45 -11.13 -30.21
C LYS A 44 43.22 -12.03 -31.47
N LEU A 45 42.30 -11.50 -32.32
CA LEU A 45 41.95 -11.76 -33.73
C LEU A 45 40.82 -12.78 -33.98
N GLN A 46 39.86 -12.66 -34.91
CA GLN A 46 39.15 -11.63 -35.71
C GLN A 46 38.31 -12.45 -36.75
N LEU A 47 37.07 -12.03 -37.03
CA LEU A 47 36.19 -12.40 -38.18
C LEU A 47 35.67 -13.86 -38.23
N GLU A 48 34.41 -14.19 -38.56
CA GLU A 48 33.53 -13.67 -39.63
C GLU A 48 32.04 -13.59 -39.23
N MET A 49 31.28 -12.99 -40.14
CA MET A 49 29.96 -12.39 -40.03
C MET A 49 28.94 -13.18 -40.87
N GLU A 50 27.79 -13.56 -40.30
CA GLU A 50 26.50 -13.63 -41.02
C GLU A 50 25.30 -13.44 -40.05
N PRO A 51 24.17 -12.83 -40.50
CA PRO A 51 23.18 -12.21 -39.60
C PRO A 51 21.82 -12.92 -39.53
N GLN A 52 20.95 -12.38 -38.63
CA GLN A 52 19.46 -12.36 -38.59
C GLN A 52 18.81 -13.10 -37.38
N PRO A 53 17.60 -12.71 -36.92
CA PRO A 53 17.26 -11.44 -36.28
C PRO A 53 16.49 -11.61 -34.94
N GLU A 54 16.24 -10.47 -34.28
CA GLU A 54 15.72 -10.22 -32.93
C GLU A 54 14.37 -10.88 -32.56
N ARG A 55 14.25 -11.26 -31.28
CA ARG A 55 13.02 -11.06 -30.50
C ARG A 55 13.36 -10.71 -29.05
N VAL A 56 13.09 -9.47 -28.69
CA VAL A 56 13.25 -8.89 -27.36
C VAL A 56 12.05 -9.31 -26.51
N GLU A 57 12.28 -9.98 -25.38
CA GLU A 57 11.35 -9.92 -24.24
C GLU A 57 12.10 -9.36 -23.02
N GLU A 58 11.65 -8.16 -22.66
CA GLU A 58 12.19 -7.27 -21.66
C GLU A 58 11.85 -7.76 -20.25
N ALA A 59 12.86 -7.70 -19.38
CA ALA A 59 12.84 -8.18 -18.02
C ALA A 59 11.76 -7.52 -17.14
N ALA A 60 11.02 -8.37 -16.43
CA ALA A 60 10.12 -7.98 -15.35
C ALA A 60 10.84 -7.19 -14.25
N LYS A 61 10.60 -5.87 -14.20
CA LYS A 61 11.06 -5.00 -13.11
C LYS A 61 10.01 -4.96 -12.00
N LYS A 62 10.34 -5.58 -10.86
CA LYS A 62 9.62 -5.41 -9.58
C LYS A 62 9.58 -3.92 -9.21
N PRO A 63 8.43 -3.31 -8.85
CA PRO A 63 8.48 -2.00 -8.24
C PRO A 63 8.82 -2.14 -6.76
N ALA A 64 9.93 -1.49 -6.41
CA ALA A 64 10.40 -1.27 -5.06
C ALA A 64 9.40 -0.38 -4.29
N ALA A 65 9.21 -0.70 -3.00
CA ALA A 65 8.60 0.19 -2.04
C ALA A 65 9.39 1.50 -1.98
N VAL A 66 8.79 2.60 -2.43
CA VAL A 66 9.36 3.94 -2.28
C VAL A 66 8.96 4.53 -0.93
N ALA A 67 9.98 4.96 -0.21
CA ALA A 67 9.93 5.47 1.14
C ALA A 67 9.02 6.70 1.28
N ALA A 68 8.34 6.76 2.43
CA ALA A 68 7.45 7.84 2.84
C ALA A 68 8.19 9.19 2.94
N VAL A 69 7.66 10.20 2.26
CA VAL A 69 7.98 11.61 2.51
C VAL A 69 7.05 12.10 3.62
N VAL A 70 7.61 12.36 4.80
CA VAL A 70 6.94 13.07 5.89
C VAL A 70 7.14 14.56 5.67
N GLU A 71 6.17 15.25 5.05
CA GLU A 71 6.16 16.72 5.01
C GLU A 71 5.54 17.23 6.32
N LYS A 72 6.38 17.54 7.30
CA LYS A 72 6.00 18.24 8.53
C LYS A 72 5.92 19.73 8.20
N ARG A 73 4.72 20.30 8.08
CA ARG A 73 4.55 21.76 8.05
C ARG A 73 4.28 22.30 9.45
N GLU A 74 5.20 23.12 9.93
CA GLU A 74 5.05 24.02 11.08
C GLU A 74 4.81 25.43 10.52
N VAL A 75 3.75 26.11 10.96
CA VAL A 75 3.50 27.53 10.67
C VAL A 75 3.93 28.35 11.88
N LYS A 76 4.96 29.18 11.70
CA LYS A 76 5.48 30.12 12.70
C LYS A 76 4.81 31.47 12.51
N GLY A 77 3.87 31.80 13.39
CA GLY A 77 3.31 33.16 13.50
C GLY A 77 4.28 34.07 14.25
N GLY A 78 4.67 35.18 13.62
CA GLY A 78 5.36 36.30 14.26
C GLY A 78 4.35 37.36 14.64
N GLY A 79 4.39 37.82 15.90
CA GLY A 79 3.50 38.83 16.46
C GLY A 79 4.11 40.22 16.58
N GLY A 80 3.27 41.13 17.11
CA GLY A 80 3.58 42.49 17.59
C GLY A 80 2.52 43.49 17.08
N GLY A 81 1.82 44.28 17.88
CA GLY A 81 1.81 44.51 19.32
C GLY A 81 1.20 45.90 19.61
N GLY A 82 0.45 46.01 20.72
CA GLY A 82 0.03 47.27 21.38
C GLY A 82 -1.40 47.73 21.05
N GLY A 83 -2.33 47.99 21.97
CA GLY A 83 -2.33 48.00 23.43
C GLY A 83 -3.15 49.19 23.95
N GLN A 84 -4.26 48.96 24.68
CA GLN A 84 -4.57 49.60 25.98
C GLN A 84 -5.95 49.22 26.56
N VAL A 85 -5.88 48.59 27.75
CA VAL A 85 -6.57 48.88 29.02
C VAL A 85 -8.08 49.10 29.04
N GLY A 86 -8.78 48.18 29.73
CA GLY A 86 -10.13 48.36 30.27
C GLY A 86 -10.40 47.38 31.42
N LYS A 87 -10.62 47.94 32.61
CA LYS A 87 -10.73 47.33 33.94
C LYS A 87 -12.10 46.69 34.15
N GLY A 88 -12.19 45.47 34.69
CA GLY A 88 -13.47 44.85 35.06
C GLY A 88 -13.31 43.62 35.95
N LYS A 89 -13.97 43.64 37.11
CA LYS A 89 -13.88 42.70 38.23
C LYS A 89 -15.13 41.81 38.20
N GLY A 90 -14.99 40.48 38.27
CA GLY A 90 -16.12 39.56 38.38
C GLY A 90 -15.66 38.11 38.52
N LYS A 91 -16.04 37.47 39.63
CA LYS A 91 -15.92 36.03 39.88
C LYS A 91 -16.94 35.29 39.02
N GLU A 92 -16.53 34.22 38.35
CA GLU A 92 -17.28 32.96 38.29
C GLU A 92 -16.39 31.84 37.74
N LYS A 93 -16.55 30.64 38.31
CA LYS A 93 -15.86 29.42 37.91
C LYS A 93 -16.41 28.97 36.56
N GLU A 94 -15.55 28.90 35.55
CA GLU A 94 -15.77 28.00 34.42
C GLU A 94 -14.52 27.15 34.21
N MET A 95 -14.76 25.85 34.20
CA MET A 95 -13.76 24.82 33.99
C MET A 95 -13.37 24.90 32.52
N GLU A 96 -12.30 25.63 32.22
CA GLU A 96 -11.73 25.72 30.89
C GLU A 96 -11.19 24.34 30.49
N LYS A 97 -12.07 23.52 29.92
CA LYS A 97 -11.67 22.26 29.31
C LYS A 97 -10.96 22.62 28.02
N GLY A 98 -9.66 22.84 28.14
CA GLY A 98 -8.76 23.12 27.03
C GLY A 98 -9.10 22.22 25.86
N LYS A 99 -9.48 22.85 24.75
CA LYS A 99 -9.75 22.15 23.50
C LYS A 99 -8.40 21.70 22.97
N GLU A 100 -7.95 20.55 23.48
CA GLU A 100 -6.73 19.89 23.04
C GLU A 100 -6.88 19.69 21.52
N GLU A 101 -6.12 20.47 20.75
CA GLU A 101 -6.16 20.42 19.30
C GLU A 101 -5.77 19.00 18.88
N ARG A 102 -6.76 18.23 18.41
CA ARG A 102 -6.56 16.85 18.00
C ARG A 102 -5.66 16.86 16.77
N LYS A 103 -4.36 16.61 16.97
CA LYS A 103 -3.38 16.58 15.89
C LYS A 103 -3.60 15.36 15.02
N VAL A 104 -4.31 15.56 13.90
CA VAL A 104 -4.52 14.54 12.87
C VAL A 104 -3.24 14.33 12.06
N SER A 105 -2.83 13.09 11.89
CA SER A 105 -1.63 12.66 11.18
C SER A 105 -2.00 12.07 9.82
N VAL A 106 -1.25 12.42 8.77
CA VAL A 106 -1.45 11.85 7.42
C VAL A 106 -0.16 11.20 6.94
N ARG A 107 -0.27 10.02 6.33
CA ARG A 107 0.86 9.30 5.73
C ARG A 107 0.45 8.67 4.41
N VAL A 108 1.12 9.03 3.32
CA VAL A 108 1.01 8.31 2.04
C VAL A 108 1.89 7.06 2.12
N ARG A 109 1.31 5.92 1.74
CA ARG A 109 1.95 4.59 1.80
C ARG A 109 2.42 4.15 0.41
N ALA A 110 1.60 4.39 -0.61
CA ALA A 110 1.92 4.14 -2.01
C ALA A 110 1.04 5.04 -2.88
N ALA A 111 1.56 5.49 -4.03
CA ALA A 111 0.82 6.34 -4.95
C ALA A 111 1.31 6.14 -6.38
N ASP A 112 0.35 6.10 -7.30
CA ASP A 112 0.53 6.21 -8.75
C ASP A 112 -0.54 7.17 -9.27
N MET A 113 -0.31 8.48 -9.03
CA MET A 113 -1.10 9.60 -9.55
C MET A 113 -0.37 10.93 -9.27
N PRO A 114 -0.67 12.02 -10.01
CA PRO A 114 -0.02 13.32 -9.80
C PRO A 114 -0.24 13.91 -8.40
N LEU A 115 0.74 14.65 -7.88
CA LEU A 115 0.72 15.20 -6.51
C LEU A 115 -0.50 16.11 -6.24
N ALA A 116 -0.97 16.85 -7.23
CA ALA A 116 -2.18 17.66 -7.11
C ALA A 116 -3.43 16.80 -6.80
N MET A 117 -3.55 15.65 -7.45
CA MET A 117 -4.63 14.69 -7.24
C MET A 117 -4.52 14.04 -5.86
N GLN A 118 -3.30 13.66 -5.44
CA GLN A 118 -3.03 13.13 -4.09
C GLN A 118 -3.44 14.12 -3.00
N ARG A 119 -3.04 15.40 -3.15
CA ARG A 119 -3.39 16.47 -2.21
C ARG A 119 -4.90 16.67 -2.11
N ARG A 120 -5.65 16.56 -3.22
CA ARG A 120 -7.12 16.61 -3.19
C ARG A 120 -7.71 15.44 -2.40
N ALA A 121 -7.29 14.20 -2.68
CA ALA A 121 -7.77 13.02 -1.94
C ALA A 121 -7.49 13.13 -0.44
N VAL A 122 -6.27 13.49 -0.07
CA VAL A 122 -5.84 13.64 1.32
C VAL A 122 -6.66 14.70 2.04
N ARG A 123 -6.85 15.88 1.42
CA ARG A 123 -7.65 16.96 2.01
C ARG A 123 -9.09 16.54 2.27
N LEU A 124 -9.74 15.93 1.28
CA LEU A 124 -11.12 15.46 1.44
C LEU A 124 -11.26 14.43 2.56
N ALA A 125 -10.32 13.50 2.65
CA ALA A 125 -10.32 12.53 3.74
C ALA A 125 -10.03 13.16 5.10
N PHE A 126 -9.09 14.10 5.17
CA PHE A 126 -8.77 14.86 6.38
C PHE A 126 -10.00 15.64 6.88
N ASP A 127 -10.63 16.43 6.00
CA ASP A 127 -11.79 17.27 6.33
C ASP A 127 -12.96 16.40 6.81
N ALA A 128 -13.20 15.27 6.14
CA ALA A 128 -14.23 14.32 6.52
C ALA A 128 -13.96 13.66 7.88
N VAL A 129 -12.73 13.25 8.16
CA VAL A 129 -12.34 12.68 9.45
C VAL A 129 -12.41 13.72 10.57
N ALA A 130 -12.03 14.97 10.30
CA ALA A 130 -12.12 16.08 11.25
C ALA A 130 -13.58 16.45 11.57
N ALA A 131 -14.48 16.39 10.60
CA ALA A 131 -15.90 16.72 10.77
C ALA A 131 -16.72 15.64 11.49
N MET A 132 -16.24 14.39 11.53
CA MET A 132 -16.99 13.25 12.05
C MET A 132 -16.42 12.75 13.39
N PRO A 133 -17.14 12.94 14.53
CA PRO A 133 -16.68 12.44 15.84
C PRO A 133 -16.53 10.92 15.91
N ARG A 134 -17.33 10.20 15.12
CA ARG A 134 -17.25 8.75 14.89
C ARG A 134 -17.05 8.54 13.41
N LEU A 135 -16.02 7.79 13.05
CA LEU A 135 -15.72 7.47 11.65
C LEU A 135 -16.86 6.66 11.04
N ASP A 136 -17.48 7.20 9.99
CA ASP A 136 -18.34 6.44 9.08
C ASP A 136 -17.54 6.08 7.82
N SER A 137 -16.94 4.89 7.82
CA SER A 137 -16.11 4.41 6.71
C SER A 137 -16.88 4.34 5.40
N LYS A 138 -18.16 3.99 5.44
CA LYS A 138 -19.01 3.88 4.25
C LYS A 138 -19.26 5.25 3.65
N ARG A 139 -19.60 6.24 4.48
CA ARG A 139 -19.83 7.62 4.03
C ARG A 139 -18.56 8.25 3.47
N LEU A 140 -17.41 8.03 4.10
CA LEU A 140 -16.11 8.51 3.61
C LEU A 140 -15.76 7.89 2.25
N ALA A 141 -15.87 6.56 2.14
CA ALA A 141 -15.59 5.86 0.88
C ALA A 141 -16.50 6.36 -0.27
N LEU A 142 -17.79 6.54 0.03
CA LEU A 142 -18.76 7.05 -0.94
C LEU A 142 -18.43 8.48 -1.38
N ALA A 143 -18.07 9.36 -0.44
CA ALA A 143 -17.73 10.75 -0.74
C ALA A 143 -16.50 10.85 -1.65
N LEU A 144 -15.42 10.11 -1.31
CA LEU A 144 -14.21 10.06 -2.13
C LEU A 144 -14.47 9.50 -3.52
N LYS A 145 -15.19 8.37 -3.62
CA LYS A 145 -15.57 7.78 -4.92
C LYS A 145 -16.35 8.77 -5.76
N LYS A 146 -17.42 9.38 -5.22
CA LYS A 146 -18.28 10.32 -5.95
C LYS A 146 -17.51 11.53 -6.47
N GLU A 147 -16.69 12.13 -5.62
CA GLU A 147 -15.90 13.30 -6.00
C GLU A 147 -14.90 12.98 -7.12
N PHE A 148 -14.24 11.82 -7.04
CA PHE A 148 -13.26 11.40 -8.04
C PHE A 148 -13.91 10.94 -9.35
N ASP A 149 -15.03 10.23 -9.29
CA ASP A 149 -15.83 9.90 -10.48
C ASP A 149 -16.27 11.17 -11.21
N ALA A 150 -16.74 12.18 -10.47
CA ALA A 150 -17.19 13.44 -11.06
C ALA A 150 -16.04 14.29 -11.62
N THR A 151 -14.90 14.32 -10.93
CA THR A 151 -13.76 15.20 -11.32
C THR A 151 -12.87 14.57 -12.39
N TYR A 152 -12.67 13.26 -12.36
CA TYR A 152 -11.66 12.56 -13.18
C TYR A 152 -12.23 11.45 -14.06
N GLY A 153 -13.56 11.29 -14.05
CA GLY A 153 -14.28 10.27 -14.81
C GLY A 153 -14.32 8.92 -14.10
N PRO A 154 -15.39 8.13 -14.33
CA PRO A 154 -15.52 6.80 -13.77
C PRO A 154 -14.56 5.78 -14.41
N ALA A 155 -14.28 4.61 -13.79
CA ALA A 155 -14.83 4.14 -12.51
C ALA A 155 -13.77 4.14 -11.42
N TRP A 156 -13.99 4.95 -10.38
CA TRP A 156 -13.22 4.95 -9.14
C TRP A 156 -13.80 4.00 -8.11
N HIS A 157 -12.91 3.44 -7.30
CA HIS A 157 -13.23 2.56 -6.19
C HIS A 157 -12.50 3.08 -4.96
N CYS A 158 -13.16 3.02 -3.81
CA CYS A 158 -12.58 3.46 -2.55
C CYS A 158 -12.87 2.44 -1.45
N ILE A 159 -11.82 2.03 -0.74
CA ILE A 159 -11.87 1.15 0.43
C ILE A 159 -11.36 1.94 1.63
N VAL A 160 -12.11 1.92 2.72
CA VAL A 160 -11.79 2.64 3.95
C VAL A 160 -11.96 1.69 5.14
N GLY A 161 -10.96 1.60 6.00
CA GLY A 161 -11.01 0.76 7.20
C GLY A 161 -9.86 0.99 8.15
N THR A 162 -9.92 0.40 9.34
CA THR A 162 -8.81 0.44 10.32
C THR A 162 -7.71 -0.58 10.03
N GLY A 163 -7.98 -1.53 9.13
CA GLY A 163 -7.03 -2.48 8.58
C GLY A 163 -7.69 -3.32 7.49
N PHE A 164 -6.95 -3.57 6.41
CA PHE A 164 -7.36 -4.47 5.32
C PHE A 164 -6.13 -4.91 4.53
N GLY A 165 -6.20 -6.10 3.93
CA GLY A 165 -5.30 -6.52 2.87
C GLY A 165 -5.98 -6.31 1.52
N SER A 166 -5.21 -5.94 0.49
CA SER A 166 -5.73 -5.74 -0.86
C SER A 166 -4.72 -6.17 -1.91
N TYR A 167 -5.20 -6.83 -2.95
CA TYR A 167 -4.45 -7.10 -4.17
C TYR A 167 -5.34 -6.70 -5.34
N VAL A 168 -5.04 -5.57 -5.99
CA VAL A 168 -5.92 -4.97 -7.01
C VAL A 168 -5.12 -4.58 -8.24
N THR A 169 -5.74 -4.76 -9.40
CA THR A 169 -5.29 -4.18 -10.66
C THR A 169 -5.96 -2.84 -10.85
N HIS A 170 -5.18 -1.81 -11.19
CA HIS A 170 -5.64 -0.44 -11.37
C HIS A 170 -5.09 0.14 -12.66
N SER A 171 -5.77 1.16 -13.18
CA SER A 171 -5.26 1.95 -14.30
C SER A 171 -4.10 2.83 -13.85
N VAL A 172 -3.10 3.00 -14.74
CA VAL A 172 -1.95 3.87 -14.52
C VAL A 172 -2.40 5.29 -14.18
N GLY A 173 -1.72 5.92 -13.22
CA GLY A 173 -1.99 7.28 -12.77
C GLY A 173 -3.28 7.43 -11.96
N GLY A 174 -3.90 6.32 -11.55
CA GLY A 174 -5.18 6.28 -10.86
C GLY A 174 -5.15 5.59 -9.50
N PHE A 175 -4.03 5.49 -8.79
CA PHE A 175 -3.94 4.74 -7.52
C PHE A 175 -3.34 5.56 -6.37
N LEU A 176 -3.93 5.42 -5.18
CA LEU A 176 -3.45 6.03 -3.96
C LEU A 176 -3.80 5.20 -2.73
N TYR A 177 -2.80 4.88 -1.93
CA TYR A 177 -2.92 4.26 -0.62
C TYR A 177 -2.31 5.15 0.45
N PHE A 178 -3.11 5.57 1.43
CA PHE A 178 -2.67 6.46 2.50
C PHE A 178 -3.45 6.18 3.80
N SER A 179 -2.99 6.78 4.88
CA SER A 179 -3.68 6.75 6.17
C SER A 179 -3.88 8.14 6.74
N VAL A 180 -5.03 8.36 7.35
CA VAL A 180 -5.38 9.52 8.18
C VAL A 180 -5.62 8.99 9.60
N ASP A 181 -4.71 9.29 10.51
CA ASP A 181 -4.61 8.69 11.84
C ASP A 181 -4.59 7.15 11.82
N LYS A 182 -5.66 6.53 12.30
CA LYS A 182 -5.83 5.07 12.38
C LYS A 182 -6.68 4.53 11.22
N VAL A 183 -7.06 5.38 10.28
CA VAL A 183 -7.91 5.05 9.15
C VAL A 183 -7.05 4.92 7.91
N TYR A 184 -7.14 3.77 7.26
CA TYR A 184 -6.50 3.47 5.99
C TYR A 184 -7.51 3.71 4.87
N VAL A 185 -7.03 4.35 3.79
CA VAL A 185 -7.81 4.68 2.61
C VAL A 185 -7.06 4.20 1.38
N LEU A 186 -7.71 3.35 0.60
CA LEU A 186 -7.24 2.88 -0.69
C LEU A 186 -8.21 3.37 -1.77
N LEU A 187 -7.73 4.24 -2.65
CA LEU A 187 -8.49 4.85 -3.73
C LEU A 187 -7.84 4.45 -5.05
N PHE A 188 -8.59 3.83 -5.96
CA PHE A 188 -8.03 3.40 -7.25
C PHE A 188 -9.06 3.47 -8.39
N ARG A 189 -8.57 3.71 -9.61
CA ARG A 189 -9.36 3.72 -10.84
C ARG A 189 -9.20 2.38 -11.58
N THR A 190 -10.29 1.89 -12.16
CA THR A 190 -10.28 0.74 -13.08
C THR A 190 -10.69 1.17 -14.47
N ALA A 191 -10.18 0.48 -15.49
CA ALA A 191 -10.72 0.58 -16.83
C ALA A 191 -12.11 -0.08 -16.84
N VAL A 192 -13.13 0.67 -17.27
CA VAL A 192 -14.45 0.15 -17.57
C VAL A 192 -14.75 0.47 -19.02
N GLU A 193 -15.07 -0.56 -19.80
CA GLU A 193 -15.59 -0.36 -21.14
C GLU A 193 -17.10 -0.11 -21.00
N PRO A 194 -17.61 1.08 -21.37
CA PRO A 194 -19.04 1.31 -21.34
C PRO A 194 -19.69 0.36 -22.34
N LEU A 195 -20.49 -0.58 -21.86
CA LEU A 195 -21.35 -1.39 -22.72
C LEU A 195 -22.35 -0.44 -23.38
N GLY A 196 -22.02 0.00 -24.61
CA GLY A 196 -22.93 0.75 -25.45
C GLY A 196 -24.20 -0.05 -25.59
N HIS A 197 -25.29 0.43 -25.01
CA HIS A 197 -26.60 -0.15 -25.27
C HIS A 197 -26.98 0.26 -26.69
N PRO A 198 -27.20 -0.68 -27.63
CA PRO A 198 -27.81 -0.33 -28.89
C PRO A 198 -29.20 0.25 -28.61
N GLN A 199 -29.44 1.45 -29.13
CA GLN A 199 -30.73 2.16 -29.13
C GLN A 199 -31.69 1.52 -30.12
#